data_AF-A0A2M4AZM8-F1
#
_entry.id   AF-A0A2M4AZM8-F1
#
_cell.length_a   1.000
_cell.length_b   1.000
_cell.length_c   1.000
_cell.angle_alpha   90.00
_cell.angle_beta   90.00
_cell.angle_gamma   90.00
#
_symmetry.space_group_name_H-M   'P 1'
#
loop_
_entity.id
_entity.type
_entity.pdbx_description
1 polymer ?
#
loop_
_entity_poly.entity_id
_entity_poly.type
_entity_poly.pdbx_seq_one_letter_code
_entity_poly.pdbx_strand_id
1 'polypeptide(L)'
;VTAANGYRVTVVDVNDEVLASAQRELEKNLKRTAMHVTKGDTEAAQAFFAEAKARLSFSSDLKQTVSSTDLVIEAIVEKLDAKQNLFSIVDQAAPPHTILASNTSSLS
;
A
#
# COMPACT_ATOMS: atom_id res chain seq x y z
N VAL A 1 5.58 5.94 -3.33
CA VAL A 1 5.44 6.42 -4.74
C VAL A 1 3.96 6.52 -5.13
N THR A 2 3.17 5.45 -5.01
CA THR A 2 1.78 5.37 -5.50
C THR A 2 0.84 6.45 -4.93
N ALA A 3 0.72 6.56 -3.60
CA ALA A 3 -0.14 7.58 -2.97
C ALA A 3 0.30 9.03 -3.24
N ALA A 4 1.62 9.24 -3.38
CA ALA A 4 2.19 10.52 -3.79
C ALA A 4 1.85 10.91 -5.24
N ASN A 5 1.37 9.98 -6.07
CA ASN A 5 1.02 10.19 -7.47
C ASN A 5 -0.51 10.06 -7.73
N GLY A 6 -1.33 10.34 -6.72
CA GLY A 6 -2.79 10.50 -6.92
C GLY A 6 -3.64 9.23 -6.71
N TYR A 7 -3.03 8.07 -6.49
CA TYR A 7 -3.77 6.82 -6.26
C TYR A 7 -4.14 6.64 -4.79
N ARG A 8 -5.34 6.12 -4.51
CA ARG A 8 -5.73 5.65 -3.18
C ARG A 8 -5.06 4.30 -2.90
N VAL A 9 -4.43 4.18 -1.75
CA VAL A 9 -3.64 3.00 -1.37
C VAL A 9 -4.00 2.58 0.04
N THR A 10 -4.40 1.32 0.19
CA THR A 10 -4.54 0.69 1.50
C THR A 10 -3.38 -0.29 1.71
N VAL A 11 -2.62 -0.10 2.79
CA VAL A 11 -1.62 -1.06 3.25
C VAL A 11 -2.31 -2.05 4.16
N VAL A 12 -2.15 -3.34 3.85
CA VAL A 12 -2.77 -4.43 4.60
C VAL A 12 -1.71 -5.32 5.22
N ASP A 13 -1.86 -5.62 6.50
CA ASP A 13 -1.06 -6.59 7.25
C ASP A 13 -1.94 -7.17 8.37
N VAL A 14 -1.70 -8.42 8.76
CA VAL A 14 -2.45 -9.09 9.85
C VAL A 14 -2.03 -8.61 11.24
N ASN A 15 -0.90 -7.90 11.35
CA ASN A 15 -0.36 -7.42 12.62
C ASN A 15 -0.48 -5.90 12.74
N ASP A 16 -1.30 -5.44 13.68
CA ASP A 16 -1.56 -4.02 13.94
C ASP A 16 -0.30 -3.24 14.38
N GLU A 17 0.66 -3.88 15.06
CA GLU A 17 1.92 -3.25 15.45
C GLU A 17 2.80 -2.98 14.22
N VAL A 18 2.81 -3.92 13.27
CA VAL A 18 3.50 -3.78 11.98
C VAL A 18 2.84 -2.67 11.17
N LEU A 19 1.51 -2.60 11.13
CA LEU A 19 0.77 -1.50 10.48
C LEU A 19 1.12 -0.14 11.09
N ALA A 20 1.12 -0.03 12.42
CA ALA A 20 1.48 1.21 13.09
C ALA A 20 2.92 1.64 12.80
N SER A 21 3.85 0.68 12.72
CA SER A 21 5.23 0.94 12.32
C SER A 21 5.33 1.41 10.87
N ALA A 22 4.68 0.69 9.95
CA ALA A 22 4.63 1.01 8.53
C ALA A 22 4.03 2.40 8.28
N GLN A 23 2.98 2.76 9.01
CA GLN A 23 2.38 4.10 8.95
C GLN A 23 3.41 5.18 9.31
N ARG A 24 4.12 5.03 10.43
CA ARG A 24 5.15 6.01 10.85
C ARG A 24 6.25 6.14 9.80
N GLU A 25 6.71 5.01 9.26
CA GLU A 25 7.77 4.99 8.25
C GLU A 25 7.33 5.62 6.94
N LEU A 26 6.12 5.30 6.45
CA LEU A 26 5.55 5.88 5.24
C LEU A 26 5.32 7.39 5.38
N GLU A 27 4.82 7.85 6.54
CA GLU A 27 4.67 9.28 6.81
C GLU A 27 6.01 10.01 6.81
N LYS A 28 7.06 9.43 7.42
CA LYS A 28 8.42 9.98 7.37
C LYS A 28 8.96 10.05 5.95
N ASN A 29 8.78 8.98 5.17
CA ASN A 29 9.21 8.92 3.78
C ASN A 29 8.47 9.94 2.91
N LEU A 30 7.16 10.10 3.10
CA LEU A 30 6.37 11.10 2.39
C LEU A 30 6.82 12.52 2.69
N LYS A 31 7.13 12.87 3.95
CA LYS A 31 7.69 14.18 4.29
C LYS A 31 9.00 14.45 3.55
N ARG A 32 9.90 13.46 3.51
CA ARG A 32 11.15 13.57 2.76
C ARG A 32 10.91 13.74 1.26
N THR A 33 10.00 12.96 0.68
CA THR A 33 9.63 13.08 -0.74
C THR A 33 9.03 14.45 -1.03
N ALA A 34 8.15 14.96 -0.17
CA ALA A 34 7.54 16.28 -0.30
C ALA A 34 8.60 17.37 -0.43
N MET A 35 9.54 17.43 0.53
CA MET A 35 10.66 18.38 0.50
C MET A 35 11.49 18.27 -0.78
N HIS A 36 11.70 17.06 -1.29
CA HIS A 36 12.47 16.84 -2.50
C HIS A 36 11.74 17.36 -3.75
N VAL A 37 10.47 16.99 -3.93
CA VAL A 37 9.70 17.35 -5.14
C VAL A 37 9.36 18.84 -5.19
N THR A 38 9.22 19.49 -4.03
CA THR A 38 8.97 20.94 -3.94
C THR A 38 10.25 21.77 -3.84
N LYS A 39 11.42 21.16 -4.03
CA LYS A 39 12.73 21.82 -3.99
C LYS A 39 12.99 22.59 -2.68
N GLY A 40 12.47 22.08 -1.58
CA GLY A 40 12.65 22.67 -0.25
C GLY A 40 11.61 23.71 0.15
N ASP A 41 10.63 24.02 -0.69
CA ASP A 41 9.50 24.87 -0.32
C ASP A 41 8.63 24.16 0.73
N THR A 42 8.56 24.74 1.92
CA THR A 42 7.89 24.15 3.09
C THR A 42 6.38 24.20 3.01
N GLU A 43 5.79 25.25 2.42
CA GLU A 43 4.34 25.37 2.29
C GLU A 43 3.83 24.39 1.23
N ALA A 44 4.49 24.36 0.07
CA ALA A 44 4.20 23.39 -0.97
C ALA A 44 4.42 21.94 -0.48
N ALA A 45 5.47 21.68 0.30
CA ALA A 45 5.73 20.35 0.85
C ALA A 45 4.63 19.91 1.82
N GLN A 46 4.14 20.82 2.65
CA GLN A 46 3.06 20.53 3.60
C GLN A 46 1.76 20.19 2.87
N ALA A 47 1.41 20.95 1.83
CA ALA A 47 0.24 20.67 0.98
C ALA A 47 0.36 19.30 0.30
N PHE A 48 1.50 19.03 -0.36
CA PHE A 48 1.78 17.74 -0.99
C PHE A 48 1.68 16.57 -0.01
N PHE A 49 2.27 16.72 1.19
CA PHE A 49 2.22 15.71 2.23
C PHE A 49 0.78 15.43 2.67
N ALA A 50 -0.01 16.48 2.92
CA ALA A 50 -1.39 16.34 3.35
C ALA A 50 -2.24 15.59 2.31
N GLU A 51 -2.10 15.95 1.03
CA GLU A 51 -2.79 15.27 -0.07
C GLU A 51 -2.39 13.80 -0.22
N ALA A 52 -1.08 13.51 -0.17
CA ALA A 52 -0.58 12.14 -0.28
C ALA A 52 -1.01 11.29 0.91
N LYS A 53 -0.98 11.85 2.12
CA LYS A 53 -1.43 11.18 3.35
C LYS A 53 -2.93 10.87 3.32
N ALA A 54 -3.76 11.78 2.79
CA ALA A 54 -5.21 11.57 2.67
C ALA A 54 -5.57 10.39 1.74
N ARG A 55 -4.66 9.99 0.85
CA ARG A 55 -4.82 8.83 -0.03
C ARG A 55 -4.26 7.52 0.54
N LEU A 56 -3.62 7.56 1.72
CA LEU A 56 -3.12 6.37 2.41
C LEU A 56 -4.11 5.92 3.49
N SER A 57 -4.33 4.62 3.55
CA SER A 57 -5.08 3.96 4.61
C SER A 57 -4.40 2.67 5.02
N PHE A 58 -4.74 2.18 6.21
CA PHE A 58 -4.16 0.97 6.80
C PHE A 58 -5.31 0.10 7.30
N SER A 59 -5.23 -1.20 7.10
CA SER A 59 -6.28 -2.15 7.48
C SER A 59 -5.69 -3.50 7.83
N SER A 60 -6.27 -4.19 8.81
CA SER A 60 -6.00 -5.60 9.08
C SER A 60 -7.06 -6.54 8.49
N ASP A 61 -8.10 -6.01 7.85
CA ASP A 61 -9.10 -6.78 7.11
C ASP A 61 -8.78 -6.81 5.62
N LEU A 62 -8.13 -7.89 5.18
CA LEU A 62 -7.81 -8.12 3.77
C LEU A 62 -9.07 -8.23 2.90
N LYS A 63 -10.06 -9.04 3.31
CA LYS A 63 -11.22 -9.38 2.48
C LYS A 63 -12.08 -8.16 2.22
N GLN A 64 -12.34 -7.38 3.27
CA GLN A 64 -13.08 -6.14 3.14
C GLN A 64 -12.32 -5.16 2.22
N THR A 65 -11.00 -5.05 2.38
CA THR A 65 -10.18 -4.12 1.58
C THR A 65 -10.20 -4.48 0.10
N VAL A 66 -9.99 -5.75 -0.26
CA VAL A 66 -9.89 -6.14 -1.68
C VAL A 66 -11.23 -6.11 -2.42
N SER A 67 -12.36 -6.16 -1.70
CA SER A 67 -13.72 -6.16 -2.28
C SER A 67 -14.06 -4.94 -3.16
N SER A 68 -13.26 -3.88 -3.08
CA SER A 68 -13.43 -2.66 -3.90
C SER A 68 -12.12 -2.15 -4.50
N THR A 69 -11.13 -3.03 -4.64
CA THR A 69 -9.77 -2.68 -5.09
C THR A 69 -9.56 -3.02 -6.56
N ASP A 70 -8.95 -2.12 -7.33
CA ASP A 70 -8.67 -2.32 -8.76
C ASP A 70 -7.33 -3.06 -9.00
N LEU A 71 -6.35 -2.91 -8.10
CA LEU A 71 -5.02 -3.51 -8.20
C LEU A 71 -4.53 -3.95 -6.82
N VAL A 72 -4.14 -5.22 -6.71
CA VAL A 72 -3.49 -5.80 -5.54
C VAL A 72 -2.03 -6.08 -5.86
N ILE A 73 -1.13 -5.59 -5.00
CA ILE A 73 0.29 -5.89 -5.05
C ILE A 73 0.63 -6.70 -3.79
N GLU A 74 0.95 -7.98 -3.98
CA GLU A 74 1.37 -8.88 -2.92
C GLU A 74 2.86 -8.68 -2.61
N ALA A 75 3.18 -8.47 -1.33
CA ALA A 75 4.55 -8.31 -0.81
C ALA A 75 4.71 -8.95 0.58
N ILE A 76 4.14 -10.14 0.75
CA ILE A 76 4.31 -10.99 1.94
C ILE A 76 5.61 -11.80 1.86
N VAL A 77 5.86 -12.60 2.90
CA VAL A 77 7.03 -13.47 3.02
C VAL A 77 7.24 -14.33 1.77
N GLU A 78 8.49 -14.55 1.38
CA GLU A 78 8.88 -15.29 0.18
C GLU A 78 8.72 -16.82 0.35
N LYS A 79 7.47 -17.26 0.55
CA LYS A 79 7.05 -18.66 0.63
C LYS A 79 5.90 -18.90 -0.35
N LEU A 80 6.10 -19.82 -1.30
CA LEU A 80 5.15 -20.09 -2.38
C LEU A 80 3.74 -20.41 -1.86
N ASP A 81 3.63 -21.37 -0.94
CA ASP A 81 2.33 -21.77 -0.37
C ASP A 81 1.60 -20.60 0.29
N ALA A 82 2.33 -19.72 0.99
CA ALA A 82 1.75 -18.56 1.63
C ALA A 82 1.18 -17.57 0.59
N LYS A 83 1.91 -17.32 -0.50
CA LYS A 83 1.46 -16.43 -1.58
C LYS A 83 0.29 -17.02 -2.35
N GLN A 84 0.33 -18.31 -2.67
CA GLN A 84 -0.78 -19.00 -3.35
C GLN A 84 -2.06 -18.98 -2.50
N ASN A 85 -1.95 -19.24 -1.20
CA ASN A 85 -3.07 -19.15 -0.27
C ASN A 85 -3.63 -17.72 -0.21
N LEU A 86 -2.77 -16.70 -0.15
CA LEU A 86 -3.19 -15.31 -0.17
C LEU A 86 -3.93 -14.97 -1.46
N PHE A 87 -3.38 -15.34 -2.62
CA PHE A 87 -4.02 -15.08 -3.91
C PHE A 87 -5.37 -15.79 -4.04
N SER A 88 -5.51 -17.02 -3.53
CA SER A 88 -6.80 -17.71 -3.49
C SER A 88 -7.85 -16.94 -2.67
N ILE A 89 -7.45 -16.33 -1.55
CA ILE A 89 -8.34 -15.49 -0.73
C ILE A 89 -8.71 -14.21 -1.48
N VAL A 90 -7.74 -13.56 -2.12
CA VAL A 90 -7.96 -12.32 -2.87
C VAL A 90 -8.86 -12.56 -4.07
N ASP A 91 -8.62 -13.62 -4.85
CA ASP A 91 -9.41 -14.00 -6.03
C ASP A 91 -10.90 -14.23 -5.68
N GLN A 92 -11.18 -14.79 -4.50
CA GLN A 92 -12.55 -15.01 -4.05
C GLN A 92 -13.27 -13.74 -3.58
N ALA A 93 -12.53 -12.75 -3.06
CA ALA A 93 -13.11 -11.57 -2.41
C ALA A 93 -13.08 -10.32 -3.28
N ALA A 94 -12.15 -10.25 -4.25
CA ALA A 94 -11.96 -9.09 -5.09
C ALA A 94 -12.95 -9.06 -6.28
N PRO A 95 -13.27 -7.87 -6.82
CA PRO A 95 -14.00 -7.75 -8.07
C PRO A 95 -13.34 -8.51 -9.23
N PRO A 96 -14.12 -8.99 -10.23
CA PRO A 96 -13.58 -9.70 -11.38
C PRO A 96 -12.57 -8.90 -12.23
N HIS A 97 -12.59 -7.56 -12.13
CA HIS A 97 -11.68 -6.68 -12.86
C HIS A 97 -10.35 -6.43 -12.13
N THR A 98 -10.20 -6.90 -10.90
CA THR A 98 -9.02 -6.64 -10.07
C THR A 98 -7.79 -7.33 -10.65
N ILE A 99 -6.71 -6.57 -10.82
CA ILE A 99 -5.42 -7.11 -11.24
C ILE A 99 -4.64 -7.57 -9.99
N LEU A 100 -4.13 -8.80 -10.03
CA LEU A 100 -3.32 -9.40 -8.98
C LEU A 100 -1.86 -9.44 -9.45
N ALA A 101 -0.95 -8.81 -8.71
CA ALA A 101 0.49 -8.81 -9.00
C ALA A 101 1.28 -9.24 -7.76
N SER A 102 2.39 -9.96 -7.97
CA SER A 102 3.34 -10.32 -6.91
C SER A 102 4.63 -9.53 -7.04
N ASN A 103 5.14 -9.02 -5.93
CA ASN A 103 6.49 -8.46 -5.81
C ASN A 103 7.52 -9.56 -5.48
N THR A 104 7.38 -10.76 -6.05
CA THR A 104 8.36 -11.84 -5.88
C THR A 104 9.66 -11.52 -6.61
N SER A 105 10.79 -11.88 -6.01
CA SER A 105 12.11 -11.72 -6.63
C SER A 105 12.66 -13.03 -7.20
N SER A 106 12.14 -14.17 -6.73
CA SER A 106 12.82 -15.47 -6.89
C SER A 106 11.89 -16.66 -7.13
N LEU A 107 10.57 -16.47 -7.07
CA LEU A 107 9.58 -17.52 -7.31
C LEU A 107 8.96 -17.34 -8.70
N SER A 108 8.63 -18.46 -9.36
CA SER A 108 7.89 -18.49 -10.64
C SER A 108 6.75 -19.48 -10.54
#